data_AF-A0A938QZC3-F1
#
_entry.id   AF-A0A938QZC3-F1
#
_cell.length_a   1.000
_cell.length_b   1.000
_cell.length_c   1.000
_cell.angle_alpha   90.00
_cell.angle_beta   90.00
_cell.angle_gamma   90.00
#
_symmetry.space_group_name_H-M   'P 1'
#
loop_
_entity.id
_entity.type
_entity.pdbx_description
1 polymer ?
#
loop_
_entity_poly.entity_id
_entity_poly.type
_entity_poly.pdbx_seq_one_letter_code
_entity_poly.pdbx_strand_id
1 'polypeptide(L)'
;MTTTSTAAALSASDAALGAAVSAALGSALGDRDVVEVNAIEGGLIEVVRGGRRERLQALAQGELFALLRERGAEVDVVHARLPGGLRLVAAPLVDGRVAVAVHRPVGAEARLEQLVAEGLLPGGVDGELVAAVLQGRGVVVVGPARSGRARLAAALARAVAARVRCTALTDDVPAGCAPAPGIPHLVARARTAVALGADVVVGVELSVREAADLAANTPGAPLVASVVAPTVEVAAVAVGDKAFAALAPLLAVVGFDADGRPRLLELHGGEASADPAPAPAALEAPPPAPPSSSPAAFAPPGSSPGSSPGSSPGSSPGPSPP
;
A
#
# COMPACT_ATOMS: atom_id res chain seq x y z
N MET A 1 12.82 -39.06 -12.39
CA MET A 1 12.37 -39.00 -10.99
C MET A 1 13.57 -38.62 -10.10
N THR A 2 13.94 -37.33 -10.04
CA THR A 2 15.06 -36.84 -9.20
C THR A 2 14.90 -35.37 -8.74
N THR A 3 13.77 -34.72 -9.02
CA THR A 3 13.54 -33.30 -8.66
C THR A 3 13.31 -33.06 -7.17
N THR A 4 13.08 -34.09 -6.37
CA THR A 4 12.82 -33.98 -4.92
C THR A 4 14.07 -33.61 -4.09
N SER A 5 15.29 -33.84 -4.62
CA SER A 5 16.53 -33.64 -3.87
C SER A 5 16.91 -32.15 -3.70
N THR A 6 16.68 -31.34 -4.73
CA THR A 6 17.12 -29.93 -4.74
C THR A 6 16.30 -29.06 -3.79
N ALA A 7 14.99 -29.28 -3.71
CA ALA A 7 14.11 -28.50 -2.82
C ALA A 7 14.40 -28.76 -1.34
N ALA A 8 14.70 -30.00 -0.97
CA ALA A 8 15.08 -30.37 0.40
C ALA A 8 16.43 -29.75 0.80
N ALA A 9 17.41 -29.74 -0.12
CA ALA A 9 18.71 -29.12 0.12
C ALA A 9 18.61 -27.59 0.27
N LEU A 10 17.80 -26.92 -0.57
CA LEU A 10 17.50 -25.49 -0.45
C LEU A 10 16.84 -25.18 0.90
N SER A 11 15.85 -25.97 1.30
CA SER A 11 15.15 -25.79 2.59
C SER A 11 16.08 -25.99 3.79
N ALA A 12 16.97 -26.98 3.77
CA ALA A 12 17.93 -27.20 4.85
C ALA A 12 18.96 -26.06 4.93
N SER A 13 19.42 -25.58 3.77
CA SER A 13 20.32 -24.43 3.71
C SER A 13 19.64 -23.15 4.23
N ASP A 14 18.36 -22.92 3.89
CA ASP A 14 17.62 -21.74 4.37
C ASP A 14 17.37 -21.79 5.89
N ALA A 15 17.18 -23.00 6.44
CA ALA A 15 17.07 -23.19 7.89
C ALA A 15 18.40 -22.87 8.60
N ALA A 16 19.53 -23.33 8.06
CA ALA A 16 20.86 -23.01 8.59
C ALA A 16 21.14 -21.50 8.53
N LEU A 17 20.81 -20.85 7.40
CA LEU A 17 20.95 -19.41 7.25
C LEU A 17 20.05 -18.66 8.25
N GLY A 18 18.80 -19.09 8.44
CA GLY A 18 17.89 -18.52 9.44
C GLY A 18 18.43 -18.63 10.88
N ALA A 19 19.02 -19.78 11.24
CA ALA A 19 19.65 -19.98 12.55
C ALA A 19 20.86 -19.05 12.75
N ALA A 20 21.73 -18.94 11.74
CA ALA A 20 22.89 -18.05 11.79
C ALA A 20 22.49 -16.56 11.89
N VAL A 21 21.46 -16.14 11.15
CA VAL A 21 20.90 -14.79 11.27
C VAL A 21 20.33 -14.56 12.67
N SER A 22 19.58 -15.52 13.22
CA SER A 22 19.03 -15.40 14.57
C SER A 22 20.11 -15.34 15.64
N ALA A 23 21.19 -16.10 15.51
CA ALA A 23 22.32 -16.05 16.43
C ALA A 23 23.07 -14.71 16.37
N ALA A 24 23.32 -14.19 15.16
CA ALA A 24 24.09 -12.96 14.97
C ALA A 24 23.29 -11.67 15.23
N LEU A 25 22.01 -11.65 14.84
CA LEU A 25 21.18 -10.44 14.80
C LEU A 25 19.90 -10.54 15.65
N GLY A 26 19.70 -11.64 16.38
CA GLY A 26 18.45 -11.96 17.07
C GLY A 26 18.00 -10.95 18.10
N SER A 27 18.91 -10.28 18.81
CA SER A 27 18.55 -9.22 19.76
C SER A 27 17.92 -8.02 19.07
N ALA A 28 18.48 -7.58 17.94
CA ALA A 28 17.94 -6.50 17.12
C ALA A 28 16.65 -6.92 16.42
N LEU A 29 16.58 -8.15 15.89
CA LEU A 29 15.40 -8.68 15.21
C LEU A 29 14.25 -9.03 16.18
N GLY A 30 14.53 -9.24 17.46
CA GLY A 30 13.52 -9.42 18.51
C GLY A 30 12.78 -8.13 18.85
N ASP A 31 13.38 -6.98 18.54
CA ASP A 31 12.76 -5.68 18.73
C ASP A 31 11.72 -5.40 17.64
N ARG A 32 10.47 -5.16 18.06
CA ARG A 32 9.34 -4.95 17.14
C ARG A 32 9.41 -3.61 16.42
N ASP A 33 10.08 -2.62 17.00
CA ASP A 33 10.20 -1.29 16.40
C ASP A 33 11.32 -1.24 15.34
N VAL A 34 12.17 -2.26 15.29
CA VAL A 34 13.20 -2.42 14.28
C VAL A 34 12.60 -3.03 13.01
N VAL A 35 12.68 -2.27 11.93
CA VAL A 35 12.15 -2.65 10.60
C VAL A 35 13.22 -3.15 9.64
N GLU A 36 14.48 -2.79 9.88
CA GLU A 36 15.62 -3.16 9.05
C GLU A 36 16.86 -3.27 9.93
N VAL A 37 17.66 -4.32 9.73
CA VAL A 37 18.96 -4.53 10.37
C VAL A 37 20.00 -4.62 9.26
N ASN A 38 20.95 -3.69 9.26
CA ASN A 38 22.10 -3.70 8.37
C ASN A 38 23.35 -4.11 9.16
N ALA A 39 24.18 -4.93 8.55
CA ALA A 39 25.42 -5.36 9.14
C ALA A 39 26.48 -5.50 8.05
N ILE A 40 27.71 -5.13 8.39
CA ILE A 40 28.88 -5.36 7.54
C ILE A 40 29.78 -6.33 8.27
N GLU A 41 30.38 -7.26 7.55
CA GLU A 41 31.31 -8.21 8.12
C GLU A 41 32.44 -7.51 8.90
N GLY A 42 32.60 -7.88 10.17
CA GLY A 42 33.58 -7.27 11.06
C GLY A 42 33.27 -5.82 11.46
N GLY A 43 32.13 -5.27 11.00
CA GLY A 43 31.66 -3.93 11.28
C GLY A 43 30.55 -3.89 12.33
N LEU A 44 30.09 -2.67 12.61
CA LEU A 44 28.97 -2.42 13.53
C LEU A 44 27.64 -2.79 12.87
N ILE A 45 26.67 -3.16 13.72
CA ILE A 45 25.28 -3.33 13.32
C ILE A 45 24.59 -1.96 13.30
N GLU A 46 23.90 -1.64 12.21
CA GLU A 46 23.00 -0.50 12.11
C GLU A 46 21.55 -0.99 12.06
N VAL A 47 20.65 -0.39 12.82
CA VAL A 47 19.21 -0.70 12.78
C VAL A 47 18.42 0.50 12.31
N VAL A 48 17.29 0.26 11.65
CA VAL A 48 16.30 1.28 11.36
C VAL A 48 15.12 1.10 12.32
N ARG A 49 14.90 2.10 13.18
CA ARG A 49 13.81 2.15 14.16
C ARG A 49 13.04 3.45 13.98
N GLY A 50 11.72 3.38 13.81
CA GLY A 50 10.89 4.60 13.66
C GLY A 50 11.39 5.55 12.54
N GLY A 51 11.93 5.01 11.45
CA GLY A 51 12.50 5.78 10.35
C GLY A 51 13.92 6.34 10.59
N ARG A 52 14.50 6.17 11.78
CA ARG A 52 15.85 6.63 12.13
C ARG A 52 16.86 5.49 12.07
N ARG A 53 18.09 5.79 11.64
CA ARG A 53 19.21 4.85 11.68
C ARG A 53 19.95 4.98 13.01
N GLU A 54 20.12 3.86 13.70
CA GLU A 54 20.81 3.77 14.99
C GLU A 54 21.97 2.78 14.86
N ARG A 55 23.15 3.16 15.37
CA ARG A 55 24.31 2.26 15.43
C ARG A 55 24.33 1.54 16.76
N LEU A 56 24.36 0.21 16.72
CA LEU A 56 24.52 -0.61 17.90
C LEU A 56 26.01 -0.86 18.16
N GLN A 57 26.43 -0.89 19.42
CA GLN A 57 27.78 -1.28 19.82
C GLN A 57 27.94 -2.81 19.83
N ALA A 58 27.50 -3.44 18.75
CA ALA A 58 27.59 -4.88 18.52
C ALA A 58 28.24 -5.09 17.15
N LEU A 59 29.16 -6.04 17.06
CA LEU A 59 29.82 -6.40 15.82
C LEU A 59 29.11 -7.57 15.18
N ALA A 60 28.86 -7.47 13.88
CA ALA A 60 28.36 -8.59 13.10
C ALA A 60 29.57 -9.42 12.65
N GLN A 61 29.74 -10.61 13.24
CA GLN A 61 30.82 -11.53 12.92
C GLN A 61 30.35 -12.98 12.94
N GLY A 62 31.19 -13.87 12.42
CA GLY A 62 31.06 -15.31 12.60
C GLY A 62 30.37 -16.02 11.44
N GLU A 63 29.65 -17.08 11.79
CA GLU A 63 29.10 -18.10 10.89
C GLU A 63 28.15 -17.56 9.82
N LEU A 64 27.42 -16.46 10.10
CA LEU A 64 26.52 -15.83 9.13
C LEU A 64 27.25 -15.43 7.83
N PHE A 65 28.39 -14.74 7.93
CA PHE A 65 29.10 -14.26 6.74
C PHE A 65 29.81 -15.39 5.99
N ALA A 66 30.25 -16.44 6.69
CA ALA A 66 30.77 -17.64 6.05
C ALA A 66 29.68 -18.31 5.18
N LEU A 67 28.47 -18.51 5.74
CA LEU A 67 27.33 -19.07 4.99
C LEU A 67 26.89 -18.18 3.81
N LEU A 68 26.93 -16.85 3.98
CA LEU A 68 26.61 -15.94 2.88
C LEU A 68 27.64 -16.02 1.75
N ARG A 69 28.93 -16.15 2.05
CA ARG A 69 29.97 -16.39 1.03
C ARG A 69 29.79 -17.72 0.32
N GLU A 70 29.49 -18.79 1.05
CA GLU A 70 29.17 -20.09 0.46
C GLU A 70 27.97 -20.02 -0.51
N ARG A 71 27.06 -19.07 -0.28
CA ARG A 71 25.93 -18.75 -1.18
C ARG A 71 26.26 -17.77 -2.31
N GLY A 72 27.51 -17.32 -2.42
CA GLY A 72 27.98 -16.44 -3.49
C GLY A 72 27.91 -14.95 -3.18
N ALA A 73 27.64 -14.54 -1.93
CA ALA A 73 27.52 -13.12 -1.57
C ALA A 73 28.83 -12.31 -1.72
N GLU A 74 29.96 -12.99 -2.00
CA GLU A 74 31.23 -12.35 -2.33
C GLU A 74 31.34 -11.93 -3.81
N VAL A 75 30.50 -12.47 -4.68
CA VAL A 75 30.52 -12.19 -6.14
C VAL A 75 29.22 -11.55 -6.61
N ASP A 76 28.09 -11.89 -6.01
CA ASP A 76 26.76 -11.46 -6.46
C ASP A 76 25.83 -11.13 -5.28
N VAL A 77 24.66 -10.55 -5.59
CA VAL A 77 23.62 -10.27 -4.61
C VAL A 77 22.85 -11.54 -4.27
N VAL A 78 22.89 -11.93 -3.00
CA VAL A 78 22.15 -13.07 -2.47
C VAL A 78 20.85 -12.58 -1.84
N HIS A 79 19.72 -13.13 -2.31
CA HIS A 79 18.41 -12.94 -1.71
C HIS A 79 17.96 -14.23 -1.02
N ALA A 80 17.46 -14.13 0.21
CA ALA A 80 16.89 -15.26 0.92
C ALA A 80 15.64 -14.85 1.71
N ARG A 81 14.70 -15.79 1.86
CA ARG A 81 13.58 -15.66 2.79
C ARG A 81 13.89 -16.48 4.04
N LEU A 82 13.81 -15.85 5.20
CA LEU A 82 14.06 -16.50 6.48
C LEU A 82 12.73 -16.85 7.16
N PRO A 83 12.75 -17.69 8.20
CA PRO A 83 11.58 -17.93 9.04
C PRO A 83 10.96 -16.63 9.56
N GLY A 84 9.63 -16.62 9.71
CA GLY A 84 8.89 -15.42 10.11
C GLY A 84 8.71 -14.38 9.00
N GLY A 85 9.07 -14.72 7.76
CA GLY A 85 8.88 -13.84 6.59
C GLY A 85 9.92 -12.73 6.47
N LEU A 86 11.00 -12.76 7.27
CA LEU A 86 12.10 -11.81 7.12
C LEU A 86 12.77 -12.02 5.75
N ARG A 87 13.19 -10.91 5.14
CA ARG A 87 13.93 -10.93 3.87
C ARG A 87 15.37 -10.56 4.11
N LEU A 88 16.28 -11.40 3.64
CA LEU A 88 17.70 -11.15 3.68
C LEU A 88 18.19 -10.76 2.28
N VAL A 89 18.97 -9.70 2.22
CA VAL A 89 19.75 -9.29 1.05
C VAL A 89 21.20 -9.19 1.48
N ALA A 90 22.10 -9.91 0.82
CA ALA A 90 23.53 -9.77 1.03
C ALA A 90 24.22 -9.39 -0.27
N ALA A 91 25.23 -8.54 -0.22
CA ALA A 91 25.95 -8.07 -1.39
C ALA A 91 27.44 -7.86 -1.07
N PRO A 92 28.34 -8.04 -2.06
CA PRO A 92 29.75 -7.75 -1.88
C PRO A 92 30.00 -6.25 -1.82
N LEU A 93 30.92 -5.85 -0.96
CA LEU A 93 31.47 -4.51 -0.90
C LEU A 93 32.75 -4.41 -1.72
N VAL A 94 33.12 -3.18 -2.08
CA VAL A 94 34.33 -2.88 -2.88
C VAL A 94 35.62 -3.35 -2.19
N ASP A 95 35.62 -3.43 -0.86
CA ASP A 95 36.76 -3.89 -0.06
C ASP A 95 36.79 -5.40 0.18
N GLY A 96 35.92 -6.17 -0.50
CA GLY A 96 35.85 -7.63 -0.41
C GLY A 96 35.08 -8.17 0.80
N ARG A 97 34.54 -7.29 1.65
CA ARG A 97 33.63 -7.69 2.72
C ARG A 97 32.22 -7.91 2.21
N VAL A 98 31.40 -8.62 2.97
CA VAL A 98 29.97 -8.79 2.67
C VAL A 98 29.16 -7.83 3.55
N ALA A 99 28.22 -7.11 2.92
CA ALA A 99 27.16 -6.39 3.62
C ALA A 99 25.88 -7.22 3.58
N VAL A 100 25.13 -7.21 4.68
CA VAL A 100 23.83 -7.87 4.80
C VAL A 100 22.79 -6.89 5.33
N ALA A 101 21.60 -6.91 4.73
CA ALA A 101 20.42 -6.22 5.18
C ALA A 101 19.32 -7.26 5.42
N VAL A 102 18.73 -7.25 6.62
CA VAL A 102 17.58 -8.06 6.99
C VAL A 102 16.39 -7.14 7.20
N HIS A 103 15.37 -7.32 6.38
CA HIS A 103 14.15 -6.54 6.39
C HIS A 103 13.04 -7.33 7.07
N ARG A 104 12.34 -6.67 7.99
CA ARG A 104 11.07 -7.19 8.51
C ARG A 104 10.01 -7.01 7.41
N PRO A 105 9.14 -8.02 7.17
CA PRO A 105 8.07 -7.88 6.19
C PRO A 105 7.21 -6.66 6.55
N VAL A 106 7.02 -5.78 5.58
CA VAL A 106 6.33 -4.52 5.81
C VAL A 106 4.87 -4.79 6.17
N GLY A 107 4.41 -4.22 7.30
CA GLY A 107 3.00 -4.19 7.64
C GLY A 107 2.38 -5.51 8.11
N ALA A 108 3.17 -6.52 8.49
CA ALA A 108 2.64 -7.79 9.02
C ALA A 108 1.69 -7.60 10.22
N GLU A 109 1.82 -6.51 10.97
CA GLU A 109 0.95 -6.17 12.11
C GLU A 109 0.14 -4.88 11.93
N ALA A 110 0.39 -4.10 10.87
CA ALA A 110 -0.26 -2.82 10.70
C ALA A 110 -1.75 -3.00 10.42
N ARG A 111 -2.58 -2.27 11.17
CA ARG A 111 -4.02 -2.18 10.96
C ARG A 111 -4.40 -0.77 10.54
N LEU A 112 -5.46 -0.63 9.74
CA LEU A 112 -5.89 0.69 9.27
C LEU A 112 -6.29 1.59 10.44
N GLU A 113 -6.96 1.04 11.45
CA GLU A 113 -7.39 1.77 12.64
C GLU A 113 -6.18 2.30 13.43
N GLN A 114 -5.08 1.56 13.43
CA GLN A 114 -3.82 1.98 14.04
C GLN A 114 -3.20 3.15 13.26
N LEU A 115 -3.24 3.11 11.92
CA LEU A 115 -2.73 4.21 11.09
C LEU A 115 -3.55 5.50 11.29
N VAL A 116 -4.87 5.38 11.46
CA VAL A 116 -5.73 6.51 11.84
C VAL A 116 -5.37 7.02 13.23
N ALA A 117 -5.18 6.14 14.22
CA ALA A 117 -4.82 6.52 15.60
C ALA A 117 -3.44 7.21 15.68
N GLU A 118 -2.50 6.84 14.82
CA GLU A 118 -1.19 7.48 14.68
C GLU A 118 -1.24 8.82 13.92
N GLY A 119 -2.40 9.21 13.38
CA GLY A 119 -2.55 10.40 12.55
C GLY A 119 -1.95 10.27 11.14
N LEU A 120 -1.63 9.04 10.73
CA LEU A 120 -1.17 8.71 9.37
C LEU A 120 -2.32 8.55 8.37
N LEU A 121 -3.56 8.58 8.82
CA LEU A 121 -4.74 8.70 7.98
C LEU A 121 -5.75 9.63 8.65
N PRO A 122 -6.52 10.42 7.89
CA PRO A 122 -7.68 11.11 8.44
C PRO A 122 -8.70 10.09 8.99
N GLY A 123 -9.43 10.47 10.04
CA GLY A 123 -10.49 9.63 10.60
C GLY A 123 -11.58 9.33 9.58
N GLY A 124 -12.05 8.07 9.53
CA GLY A 124 -13.12 7.60 8.62
C GLY A 124 -12.63 7.15 7.24
N VAL A 125 -11.40 7.52 6.84
CA VAL A 125 -10.83 7.15 5.53
C VAL A 125 -10.55 5.65 5.43
N ASP A 126 -10.29 4.98 6.54
CA ASP A 126 -10.10 3.53 6.61
C ASP A 126 -11.32 2.77 6.08
N GLY A 127 -12.53 3.15 6.50
CA GLY A 127 -13.78 2.57 6.04
C GLY A 127 -14.03 2.81 4.55
N GLU A 128 -13.74 4.02 4.07
CA GLU A 128 -13.87 4.40 2.67
C GLU A 128 -12.93 3.62 1.75
N LEU A 129 -11.66 3.47 2.15
CA LEU A 129 -10.67 2.70 1.38
C LEU A 129 -11.06 1.23 1.29
N VAL A 130 -11.50 0.63 2.39
CA VAL A 130 -11.97 -0.77 2.39
C VAL A 130 -13.21 -0.92 1.51
N ALA A 131 -14.17 0.00 1.63
CA ALA A 131 -15.38 -0.02 0.82
C ALA A 131 -15.06 0.11 -0.68
N ALA A 132 -14.15 1.00 -1.05
CA ALA A 132 -13.71 1.18 -2.44
C ALA A 132 -13.15 -0.13 -3.02
N VAL A 133 -12.25 -0.81 -2.30
CA VAL A 133 -11.69 -2.10 -2.76
C VAL A 133 -12.79 -3.17 -2.90
N LEU A 134 -13.69 -3.27 -1.93
CA LEU A 134 -14.80 -4.24 -1.98
C LEU A 134 -15.81 -3.95 -3.09
N GLN A 135 -15.91 -2.70 -3.55
CA GLN A 135 -16.69 -2.29 -4.71
C GLN A 135 -15.96 -2.52 -6.04
N GLY A 136 -14.80 -3.16 -6.01
CA GLY A 136 -14.00 -3.47 -7.21
C GLY A 136 -13.11 -2.33 -7.68
N ARG A 137 -12.91 -1.28 -6.87
CA ARG A 137 -11.98 -0.18 -7.18
C ARG A 137 -10.56 -0.55 -6.75
N GLY A 138 -9.57 -0.15 -7.54
CA GLY A 138 -8.17 -0.20 -7.11
C GLY A 138 -7.84 0.88 -6.07
N VAL A 139 -6.75 0.68 -5.35
CA VAL A 139 -6.16 1.68 -4.47
C VAL A 139 -4.65 1.65 -4.70
N VAL A 140 -4.07 2.79 -5.03
CA VAL A 140 -2.63 2.91 -5.23
C VAL A 140 -2.08 3.95 -4.28
N VAL A 141 -1.20 3.52 -3.41
CA VAL A 141 -0.52 4.35 -2.43
C VAL A 141 0.82 4.76 -3.02
N VAL A 142 1.02 6.05 -3.26
CA VAL A 142 2.20 6.58 -3.92
C VAL A 142 3.03 7.37 -2.91
N GLY A 143 4.33 7.15 -2.87
CA GLY A 143 5.21 7.96 -2.05
C GLY A 143 6.67 7.53 -2.11
N PRO A 144 7.56 8.35 -1.52
CA PRO A 144 8.99 8.07 -1.53
C PRO A 144 9.30 6.76 -0.79
N ALA A 145 10.52 6.26 -0.98
CA ALA A 145 10.99 5.15 -0.18
C ALA A 145 10.85 5.48 1.31
N ARG A 146 10.36 4.50 2.09
CA ARG A 146 10.19 4.62 3.56
C ARG A 146 9.14 5.63 4.04
N SER A 147 8.23 6.09 3.17
CA SER A 147 7.17 7.04 3.57
C SER A 147 6.00 6.43 4.35
N GLY A 148 5.98 5.11 4.54
CA GLY A 148 4.84 4.39 5.14
C GLY A 148 3.83 3.84 4.12
N ARG A 149 4.00 4.11 2.82
CA ARG A 149 3.11 3.60 1.75
C ARG A 149 2.92 2.08 1.74
N ALA A 150 3.99 1.30 1.89
CA ALA A 150 3.92 -0.16 1.93
C ALA A 150 3.19 -0.64 3.20
N ARG A 151 3.33 0.07 4.31
CA ARG A 151 2.61 -0.19 5.56
C ARG A 151 1.10 0.06 5.40
N LEU A 152 0.72 1.15 4.72
CA LEU A 152 -0.68 1.45 4.41
C LEU A 152 -1.28 0.41 3.46
N ALA A 153 -0.59 0.09 2.36
CA ALA A 153 -1.05 -0.92 1.40
C ALA A 153 -1.23 -2.31 2.06
N ALA A 154 -0.29 -2.70 2.93
CA ALA A 154 -0.39 -3.95 3.68
C ALA A 154 -1.54 -3.93 4.71
N ALA A 155 -1.77 -2.81 5.41
CA ALA A 155 -2.89 -2.66 6.34
C ALA A 155 -4.25 -2.73 5.62
N LEU A 156 -4.37 -2.09 4.45
CA LEU A 156 -5.55 -2.16 3.61
C LEU A 156 -5.78 -3.58 3.07
N ALA A 157 -4.74 -4.21 2.54
CA ALA A 157 -4.80 -5.59 2.08
C ALA A 157 -5.27 -6.54 3.19
N ARG A 158 -4.76 -6.37 4.41
CA ARG A 158 -5.19 -7.16 5.58
C ARG A 158 -6.67 -6.94 5.93
N ALA A 159 -7.13 -5.70 5.95
CA ALA A 159 -8.53 -5.37 6.25
C ALA A 159 -9.49 -5.98 5.22
N VAL A 160 -9.08 -5.99 3.95
CA VAL A 160 -9.83 -6.57 2.83
C VAL A 160 -9.78 -8.09 2.84
N ALA A 161 -8.63 -8.70 3.14
CA ALA A 161 -8.43 -10.15 3.19
C ALA A 161 -9.32 -10.86 4.22
N ALA A 162 -9.85 -10.14 5.21
CA ALA A 162 -10.84 -10.68 6.14
C ALA A 162 -12.22 -10.94 5.50
N ARG A 163 -12.46 -10.44 4.29
CA ARG A 163 -13.76 -10.46 3.60
C ARG A 163 -13.72 -11.12 2.22
N VAL A 164 -12.58 -11.08 1.56
CA VAL A 164 -12.39 -11.58 0.19
C VAL A 164 -11.02 -12.25 0.02
N ARG A 165 -10.84 -13.03 -1.05
CA ARG A 165 -9.57 -13.72 -1.34
C ARG A 165 -8.53 -12.74 -1.86
N CYS A 166 -7.52 -12.49 -1.03
CA CYS A 166 -6.39 -11.65 -1.37
C CYS A 166 -5.20 -12.47 -1.88
N THR A 167 -4.57 -12.04 -2.97
CA THR A 167 -3.32 -12.65 -3.48
C THR A 167 -2.21 -11.61 -3.64
N ALA A 168 -1.07 -11.85 -3.00
CA ALA A 168 0.12 -10.99 -3.07
C ALA A 168 0.99 -11.35 -4.28
N LEU A 169 1.25 -10.36 -5.13
CA LEU A 169 2.06 -10.49 -6.33
C LEU A 169 3.56 -10.37 -6.05
N THR A 170 3.93 -9.72 -4.95
CA THR A 170 5.30 -9.44 -4.55
C THR A 170 5.75 -10.38 -3.44
N ASP A 171 7.04 -10.36 -3.14
CA ASP A 171 7.58 -11.25 -2.12
C ASP A 171 7.13 -10.90 -0.70
N ASP A 172 6.85 -9.62 -0.48
CA ASP A 172 6.26 -9.10 0.75
C ASP A 172 4.76 -9.40 0.77
N VAL A 173 4.40 -10.52 1.37
CA VAL A 173 3.02 -11.02 1.48
C VAL A 173 2.34 -10.39 2.69
N PRO A 174 1.32 -9.53 2.51
CA PRO A 174 0.57 -8.99 3.63
C PRO A 174 -0.19 -10.07 4.39
N ALA A 175 -0.42 -9.85 5.67
CA ALA A 175 -1.17 -10.79 6.51
C ALA A 175 -2.58 -11.05 5.93
N GLY A 176 -2.93 -12.32 5.77
CA GLY A 176 -4.21 -12.76 5.21
C GLY A 176 -4.23 -12.94 3.68
N CYS A 177 -3.16 -12.53 2.97
CA CYS A 177 -3.04 -12.75 1.54
C CYS A 177 -2.26 -14.04 1.24
N ALA A 178 -2.65 -14.76 0.20
CA ALA A 178 -1.87 -15.89 -0.32
C ALA A 178 -0.75 -15.39 -1.24
N PRO A 179 0.44 -15.99 -1.25
CA PRO A 179 1.45 -15.67 -2.26
C PRO A 179 0.98 -16.13 -3.65
N ALA A 180 1.22 -15.30 -4.66
CA ALA A 180 0.99 -15.69 -6.04
C ALA A 180 1.98 -16.78 -6.51
N PRO A 181 1.67 -17.51 -7.60
CA PRO A 181 2.58 -18.50 -8.18
C PRO A 181 3.93 -17.89 -8.56
N GLY A 182 4.99 -18.71 -8.54
CA GLY A 182 6.38 -18.33 -8.85
C GLY A 182 6.66 -17.99 -10.32
N ILE A 183 5.77 -17.25 -10.97
CA ILE A 183 5.90 -16.77 -12.36
C ILE A 183 6.75 -15.49 -12.34
N PRO A 184 7.86 -15.38 -13.09
CA PRO A 184 8.76 -14.23 -13.00
C PRO A 184 8.10 -12.90 -13.39
N HIS A 185 7.21 -12.92 -14.39
CA HIS A 185 6.59 -11.71 -14.92
C HIS A 185 5.35 -11.30 -14.10
N LEU A 186 5.36 -10.07 -13.57
CA LEU A 186 4.35 -9.57 -12.62
C LEU A 186 2.91 -9.59 -13.21
N VAL A 187 2.73 -9.12 -14.44
CA VAL A 187 1.41 -9.16 -15.11
C VAL A 187 0.89 -10.59 -15.32
N ALA A 188 1.75 -11.51 -15.75
CA ALA A 188 1.36 -12.91 -15.93
C ALA A 188 0.98 -13.54 -14.58
N ARG A 189 1.76 -13.25 -13.53
CA ARG A 189 1.49 -13.64 -12.15
C ARG A 189 0.12 -13.14 -11.68
N ALA A 190 -0.22 -11.87 -11.96
CA ALA A 190 -1.51 -11.29 -11.61
C ALA A 190 -2.68 -11.95 -12.36
N ARG A 191 -2.56 -12.15 -13.67
CA ARG A 191 -3.58 -12.86 -14.46
C ARG A 191 -3.81 -14.29 -13.96
N THR A 192 -2.73 -15.00 -13.61
CA THR A 192 -2.85 -16.33 -13.03
C THR A 192 -3.54 -16.29 -11.68
N ALA A 193 -3.21 -15.32 -10.81
CA ALA A 193 -3.91 -15.14 -9.53
C ALA A 193 -5.42 -14.94 -9.72
N VAL A 194 -5.82 -14.07 -10.66
CA VAL A 194 -7.24 -13.84 -10.99
C VAL A 194 -7.90 -15.11 -11.54
N ALA A 195 -7.24 -15.82 -12.44
CA ALA A 195 -7.72 -17.11 -12.96
C ALA A 195 -7.88 -18.19 -11.87
N LEU A 196 -7.12 -18.09 -10.77
CA LEU A 196 -7.24 -18.95 -9.59
C LEU A 196 -8.30 -18.45 -8.59
N GLY A 197 -9.03 -17.40 -8.92
CA GLY A 197 -10.11 -16.85 -8.10
C GLY A 197 -9.65 -15.84 -7.04
N ALA A 198 -8.57 -15.09 -7.30
CA ALA A 198 -8.25 -13.92 -6.49
C ALA A 198 -9.31 -12.83 -6.70
N ASP A 199 -9.96 -12.41 -5.62
CA ASP A 199 -10.89 -11.29 -5.62
C ASP A 199 -10.13 -9.95 -5.62
N VAL A 200 -8.92 -9.93 -5.04
CA VAL A 200 -8.06 -8.75 -4.94
C VAL A 200 -6.61 -9.16 -5.15
N VAL A 201 -5.87 -8.37 -5.93
CA VAL A 201 -4.43 -8.53 -6.12
C VAL A 201 -3.66 -7.42 -5.40
N VAL A 202 -2.54 -7.77 -4.77
CA VAL A 202 -1.77 -6.84 -3.95
C VAL A 202 -0.32 -6.80 -4.40
N GLY A 203 0.21 -5.61 -4.66
CA GLY A 203 1.61 -5.40 -5.02
C GLY A 203 2.27 -4.38 -4.11
N VAL A 204 3.32 -4.78 -3.39
CA VAL A 204 4.02 -3.91 -2.44
C VAL A 204 5.39 -3.55 -3.02
N GLU A 205 5.84 -2.30 -2.85
CA GLU A 205 7.12 -1.81 -3.40
C GLU A 205 7.21 -1.86 -4.94
N LEU A 206 6.12 -1.60 -5.66
CA LEU A 206 6.13 -1.57 -7.12
C LEU A 206 6.81 -0.30 -7.64
N SER A 207 7.51 -0.41 -8.76
CA SER A 207 7.84 0.75 -9.58
C SER A 207 6.59 1.34 -10.23
N VAL A 208 6.67 2.60 -10.64
CA VAL A 208 5.57 3.28 -11.35
C VAL A 208 5.18 2.53 -12.62
N ARG A 209 6.17 2.04 -13.38
CA ARG A 209 5.94 1.27 -14.61
C ARG A 209 5.23 -0.05 -14.34
N GLU A 210 5.65 -0.80 -13.33
CA GLU A 210 5.02 -2.08 -12.97
C GLU A 210 3.56 -1.90 -12.53
N ALA A 211 3.26 -0.85 -11.77
CA ALA A 211 1.90 -0.55 -11.35
C ALA A 211 1.01 -0.16 -12.53
N ALA A 212 1.52 0.65 -13.47
CA ALA A 212 0.82 1.01 -14.70
C ALA A 212 0.56 -0.23 -15.58
N ASP A 213 1.60 -1.05 -15.78
CA ASP A 213 1.49 -2.29 -16.55
C ASP A 213 0.47 -3.25 -15.93
N LEU A 214 0.46 -3.37 -14.60
CA LEU A 214 -0.54 -4.18 -13.89
C LEU A 214 -1.95 -3.65 -14.09
N ALA A 215 -2.19 -2.36 -13.90
CA ALA A 215 -3.53 -1.79 -14.04
C ALA A 215 -4.06 -1.89 -15.47
N ALA A 216 -3.20 -1.68 -16.47
CA ALA A 216 -3.59 -1.80 -17.88
C ALA A 216 -3.87 -3.25 -18.30
N ASN A 217 -3.25 -4.23 -17.65
CA ASN A 217 -3.20 -5.61 -18.15
C ASN A 217 -3.79 -6.66 -17.20
N THR A 218 -4.30 -6.28 -16.04
CA THR A 218 -4.92 -7.19 -15.04
C THR A 218 -6.43 -6.97 -14.99
N PRO A 219 -7.20 -7.57 -15.92
CA PRO A 219 -8.65 -7.42 -15.91
C PRO A 219 -9.26 -8.19 -14.74
N GLY A 220 -10.29 -7.62 -14.12
CA GLY A 220 -11.27 -8.35 -13.30
C GLY A 220 -10.99 -8.46 -11.81
N ALA A 221 -9.89 -7.91 -11.28
CA ALA A 221 -9.68 -7.79 -9.85
C ALA A 221 -9.13 -6.39 -9.47
N PRO A 222 -9.65 -5.74 -8.42
CA PRO A 222 -9.06 -4.53 -7.86
C PRO A 222 -7.59 -4.76 -7.44
N LEU A 223 -6.77 -3.76 -7.71
CA LEU A 223 -5.36 -3.72 -7.34
C LEU A 223 -5.18 -2.87 -6.09
N VAL A 224 -4.60 -3.42 -5.03
CA VAL A 224 -4.04 -2.64 -3.92
C VAL A 224 -2.52 -2.57 -4.10
N ALA A 225 -1.98 -1.39 -4.40
CA ALA A 225 -0.56 -1.23 -4.67
C ALA A 225 0.13 -0.19 -3.78
N SER A 226 1.38 -0.44 -3.44
CA SER A 226 2.31 0.58 -2.93
C SER A 226 3.35 0.87 -4.00
N VAL A 227 3.41 2.10 -4.49
CA VAL A 227 4.28 2.53 -5.59
C VAL A 227 5.38 3.46 -5.09
N VAL A 228 6.63 3.13 -5.42
CA VAL A 228 7.79 3.94 -5.09
C VAL A 228 7.93 5.07 -6.11
N ALA A 229 7.67 6.30 -5.69
CA ALA A 229 7.90 7.49 -6.50
C ALA A 229 8.31 8.66 -5.59
N PRO A 230 9.24 9.53 -6.00
CA PRO A 230 9.68 10.65 -5.17
C PRO A 230 8.54 11.64 -4.87
N THR A 231 7.66 11.88 -5.84
CA THR A 231 6.43 12.65 -5.67
C THR A 231 5.29 12.05 -6.50
N VAL A 232 4.06 12.48 -6.25
CA VAL A 232 2.89 12.01 -7.01
C VAL A 232 2.87 12.58 -8.42
N GLU A 233 3.36 13.80 -8.62
CA GLU A 233 3.51 14.39 -9.95
C GLU A 233 4.51 13.59 -10.80
N VAL A 234 5.62 13.14 -10.20
CA VAL A 234 6.59 12.27 -10.89
C VAL A 234 5.95 10.93 -11.25
N ALA A 235 5.13 10.36 -10.36
CA ALA A 235 4.37 9.16 -10.69
C ALA A 235 3.40 9.42 -11.85
N ALA A 236 2.62 10.49 -11.79
CA ALA A 236 1.65 10.84 -12.85
C ALA A 236 2.32 11.03 -14.22
N VAL A 237 3.44 11.76 -14.27
CA VAL A 237 4.22 11.96 -15.50
C VAL A 237 4.79 10.64 -16.02
N ALA A 238 5.31 9.79 -15.15
CA ALA A 238 5.93 8.51 -15.55
C ALA A 238 4.91 7.47 -16.03
N VAL A 239 3.68 7.50 -15.51
CA VAL A 239 2.57 6.71 -16.04
C VAL A 239 2.07 7.29 -17.38
N GLY A 240 2.14 8.61 -17.54
CA GLY A 240 1.60 9.34 -18.67
C GLY A 240 0.08 9.51 -18.56
N ASP A 241 -0.44 10.63 -19.09
CA ASP A 241 -1.84 11.06 -18.90
C ASP A 241 -2.87 9.97 -19.24
N LYS A 242 -2.61 9.13 -20.24
CA LYS A 242 -3.54 8.08 -20.66
C LYS A 242 -3.62 6.90 -19.69
N ALA A 243 -2.50 6.47 -19.12
CA ALA A 243 -2.52 5.37 -18.16
C ALA A 243 -2.88 5.89 -16.76
N PHE A 244 -2.58 7.14 -16.43
CA PHE A 244 -3.07 7.77 -15.20
C PHE A 244 -4.58 8.02 -15.27
N ALA A 245 -5.12 8.42 -16.43
CA ALA A 245 -6.55 8.49 -16.67
C ALA A 245 -7.23 7.10 -16.70
N ALA A 246 -6.54 6.04 -17.10
CA ALA A 246 -7.05 4.66 -16.99
C ALA A 246 -7.08 4.17 -15.53
N LEU A 247 -6.15 4.67 -14.70
CA LEU A 247 -6.12 4.47 -13.26
C LEU A 247 -7.19 5.32 -12.54
N ALA A 248 -7.44 6.55 -13.00
CA ALA A 248 -8.28 7.55 -12.34
C ALA A 248 -9.69 7.09 -11.92
N PRO A 249 -10.52 6.41 -12.75
CA PRO A 249 -11.85 5.96 -12.31
C PRO A 249 -11.80 4.81 -11.28
N LEU A 250 -10.61 4.26 -11.04
CA LEU A 250 -10.36 3.08 -10.23
C LEU A 250 -9.35 3.36 -9.10
N LEU A 251 -8.94 4.59 -8.83
CA LEU A 251 -7.87 4.88 -7.86
C LEU A 251 -8.29 5.88 -6.78
N ALA A 252 -8.22 5.43 -5.53
CA ALA A 252 -7.85 6.32 -4.43
C ALA A 252 -6.33 6.47 -4.43
N VAL A 253 -5.83 7.70 -4.60
CA VAL A 253 -4.40 8.01 -4.49
C VAL A 253 -4.13 8.60 -3.11
N VAL A 254 -3.45 7.81 -2.28
CA VAL A 254 -2.88 8.33 -1.03
C VAL A 254 -1.43 8.68 -1.30
N GLY A 255 -1.14 9.97 -1.38
CA GLY A 255 0.21 10.50 -1.48
C GLY A 255 0.87 10.54 -0.11
N PHE A 256 2.18 10.32 -0.06
CA PHE A 256 2.99 10.70 1.09
C PHE A 256 4.04 11.72 0.64
N ASP A 257 4.25 12.76 1.44
CA ASP A 257 5.38 13.67 1.22
C ASP A 257 6.71 13.09 1.72
N ALA A 258 7.81 13.82 1.49
CA ALA A 258 9.15 13.40 1.88
C ALA A 258 9.31 13.23 3.41
N ASP A 259 8.45 13.88 4.20
CA ASP A 259 8.42 13.76 5.65
C ASP A 259 7.56 12.58 6.12
N GLY A 260 7.01 11.80 5.19
CA GLY A 260 6.14 10.66 5.49
C GLY A 260 4.76 11.06 5.99
N ARG A 261 4.33 12.31 5.75
CA ARG A 261 2.96 12.71 6.10
C ARG A 261 2.01 12.29 4.97
N PRO A 262 0.88 11.66 5.32
CA PRO A 262 -0.15 11.35 4.35
C PRO A 262 -0.77 12.64 3.82
N ARG A 263 -0.94 12.71 2.51
CA ARG A 263 -1.85 13.63 1.86
C ARG A 263 -2.81 12.77 1.06
N LEU A 264 -4.07 12.73 1.48
CA LEU A 264 -5.11 12.23 0.61
C LEU A 264 -5.19 13.22 -0.55
N LEU A 265 -4.73 12.82 -1.72
CA LEU A 265 -4.61 13.75 -2.84
C LEU A 265 -5.95 13.82 -3.56
N GLU A 266 -6.50 12.68 -3.99
CA GLU A 266 -7.80 12.62 -4.63
C GLU A 266 -8.46 11.26 -4.36
N LEU A 267 -9.73 11.30 -3.91
CA LEU A 267 -10.66 10.19 -4.05
C LEU A 267 -11.42 10.45 -5.35
N HIS A 268 -11.03 9.82 -6.45
CA HIS A 268 -11.84 9.88 -7.65
C HIS A 268 -13.11 9.06 -7.42
N GLY A 269 -14.18 9.76 -7.04
CA GLY A 269 -15.53 9.27 -7.17
C GLY A 269 -15.85 9.21 -8.65
N GLY A 270 -15.63 8.04 -9.26
CA GLY A 270 -16.47 7.69 -10.41
C GLY A 270 -17.90 7.78 -9.89
N GLU A 271 -18.67 8.75 -10.36
CA GLU A 271 -20.07 8.51 -10.60
C GLU A 271 -20.07 7.19 -11.35
N ALA A 272 -20.41 6.10 -10.65
CA ALA A 272 -20.86 4.93 -11.35
C ALA A 272 -21.94 5.50 -12.26
N SER A 273 -21.69 5.47 -13.56
CA SER A 273 -22.76 5.31 -14.51
C SER A 273 -23.52 4.10 -13.99
N ALA A 274 -24.46 4.35 -13.06
CA ALA A 274 -25.64 3.57 -12.92
C ALA A 274 -26.12 3.49 -14.36
N ASP A 275 -25.89 2.33 -14.98
CA ASP A 275 -26.73 1.91 -16.08
C ASP A 275 -28.13 2.27 -15.63
N PRO A 276 -28.77 3.31 -16.20
CA PRO A 276 -30.09 3.69 -15.78
C PRO A 276 -30.90 2.44 -16.04
N ALA A 277 -31.37 1.79 -14.97
CA ALA A 277 -32.26 0.65 -15.08
C ALA A 277 -33.23 0.99 -16.21
N PRO A 278 -33.35 0.13 -17.25
CA PRO A 278 -34.11 0.47 -18.44
C PRO A 278 -35.44 1.03 -17.97
N ALA A 279 -35.71 2.28 -18.37
CA ALA A 279 -36.90 2.99 -17.94
C ALA A 279 -38.08 2.00 -18.01
N PRO A 280 -38.87 1.84 -16.93
CA PRO A 280 -40.01 0.93 -16.98
C PRO A 280 -40.78 1.27 -18.24
N ALA A 281 -40.94 0.28 -19.12
CA ALA A 281 -41.64 0.43 -20.39
C ALA A 281 -42.90 1.24 -20.10
N ALA A 282 -43.00 2.40 -20.76
CA ALA A 282 -44.06 3.35 -20.54
C ALA A 282 -45.39 2.60 -20.59
N LEU A 283 -46.04 2.49 -19.42
CA LEU A 283 -47.44 2.12 -19.35
C LEU A 283 -48.18 3.14 -20.21
N GLU A 284 -48.73 2.62 -21.29
CA GLU A 284 -49.62 3.27 -22.24
C GLU A 284 -50.56 4.22 -21.48
N ALA A 285 -50.47 5.51 -21.79
CA ALA A 285 -51.23 6.54 -21.10
C ALA A 285 -52.75 6.29 -21.29
N PRO A 286 -53.56 6.34 -20.22
CA PRO A 286 -55.01 6.36 -20.38
C PRO A 286 -55.45 7.64 -21.13
N PRO A 287 -56.55 7.56 -21.92
CA PRO A 287 -57.00 8.65 -22.77
C PRO A 287 -57.36 9.93 -21.97
N PRO A 288 -57.23 11.11 -22.60
CA PRO A 288 -57.38 12.39 -21.93
C PRO A 288 -58.81 12.64 -21.41
N ALA A 289 -58.91 13.06 -20.15
CA ALA A 289 -60.15 13.52 -19.54
C ALA A 289 -60.58 14.90 -20.10
N PRO A 290 -61.90 15.17 -20.21
CA PRO A 290 -62.42 16.43 -20.73
C PRO A 290 -62.15 17.63 -19.78
N PRO A 291 -62.17 18.87 -20.31
CA PRO A 291 -61.77 20.07 -19.56
C PRO A 291 -62.81 20.46 -18.51
N SER A 292 -62.41 20.53 -17.24
CA SER A 292 -63.20 21.13 -16.17
C SER A 292 -62.75 22.56 -15.88
N SER A 293 -63.71 23.46 -15.94
CA SER A 293 -63.63 24.90 -15.70
C SER A 293 -63.18 25.28 -14.28
N SER A 294 -62.30 26.28 -14.21
CA SER A 294 -61.98 27.09 -13.02
C SER A 294 -63.24 27.70 -12.39
N PRO A 295 -63.20 28.03 -11.08
CA PRO A 295 -63.05 29.46 -10.76
C PRO A 295 -62.20 29.80 -9.51
N ALA A 296 -61.59 30.98 -9.61
CA ALA A 296 -61.47 32.06 -8.62
C ALA A 296 -60.86 31.82 -7.20
N ALA A 297 -59.67 32.42 -7.04
CA ALA A 297 -59.32 33.47 -6.07
C ALA A 297 -59.67 33.30 -4.58
N PHE A 298 -58.63 33.24 -3.74
CA PHE A 298 -58.60 34.01 -2.49
C PHE A 298 -57.16 34.21 -1.99
N ALA A 299 -56.77 35.47 -1.77
CA ALA A 299 -55.54 35.89 -1.09
C ALA A 299 -55.89 36.36 0.32
N PRO A 300 -54.94 36.27 1.29
CA PRO A 300 -54.75 37.42 2.16
C PRO A 300 -53.26 37.76 2.48
N PRO A 301 -52.99 38.98 3.00
CA PRO A 301 -51.66 39.54 3.21
C PRO A 301 -51.17 39.45 4.67
N GLY A 302 -49.86 39.60 4.88
CA GLY A 302 -49.22 39.87 6.17
C GLY A 302 -47.69 39.70 6.05
N SER A 303 -46.91 40.75 5.79
CA SER A 303 -46.42 41.77 6.75
C SER A 303 -45.57 41.18 7.88
N SER A 304 -44.24 41.29 7.79
CA SER A 304 -43.39 42.04 8.75
C SER A 304 -41.89 41.89 8.43
N PRO A 305 -41.11 43.00 8.43
CA PRO A 305 -39.66 42.99 8.33
C PRO A 305 -39.02 43.03 9.74
N GLY A 306 -38.05 42.14 9.99
CA GLY A 306 -37.24 42.14 11.20
C GLY A 306 -35.80 42.53 10.90
N SER A 307 -35.45 43.77 11.22
CA SER A 307 -34.08 44.28 11.24
C SER A 307 -33.36 43.89 12.54
N SER A 308 -32.08 43.56 12.47
CA SER A 308 -31.15 43.71 13.59
C SER A 308 -29.71 43.86 13.07
N PRO A 309 -29.02 44.97 13.38
CA PRO A 309 -27.60 45.16 13.11
C PRO A 309 -26.77 44.72 14.34
N GLY A 310 -25.70 43.97 14.10
CA GLY A 310 -24.73 43.57 15.13
C GLY A 310 -23.32 43.88 14.67
N SER A 311 -22.87 45.10 14.95
CA SER A 311 -21.48 45.54 14.80
C SER A 311 -20.61 44.95 15.93
N SER A 312 -19.39 44.50 15.60
CA SER A 312 -18.22 44.61 16.47
C SER A 312 -16.94 44.33 15.68
N PRO A 313 -16.03 45.33 15.53
CA PRO A 313 -14.67 45.12 15.05
C PRO A 313 -13.75 44.80 16.23
N GLY A 314 -12.96 43.73 16.12
CA GLY A 314 -11.94 43.37 17.10
C GLY A 314 -10.56 43.34 16.45
N SER A 315 -9.89 44.49 16.41
CA SER A 315 -8.46 44.59 16.14
C SER A 315 -7.69 44.57 17.46
N SER A 316 -6.65 43.76 17.57
CA SER A 316 -5.56 43.96 18.53
C SER A 316 -4.28 43.29 18.00
N PRO A 317 -3.27 44.06 17.60
CA PRO A 317 -1.91 43.59 17.43
C PRO A 317 -1.16 43.70 18.76
N GLY A 318 -0.23 42.77 19.04
CA GLY A 318 0.62 42.82 20.23
C GLY A 318 1.83 41.89 20.09
N PRO A 319 2.94 42.18 20.80
CA PRO A 319 4.23 42.37 20.15
C PRO A 319 5.26 41.26 20.44
N SER A 320 6.24 41.11 19.55
CA SER A 320 7.62 40.68 19.88
C SER A 320 8.36 41.87 20.53
N PRO A 321 9.49 41.76 21.28
CA PRO A 321 10.48 40.68 21.42
C PRO A 321 10.96 40.56 22.92
N PRO A 322 12.23 40.32 23.36
CA PRO A 322 13.56 40.31 22.70
C PRO A 322 13.97 38.97 22.07
#